data_AF-A0AA43TU63-F1
#
_entry.id   AF-A0AA43TU63-F1
#
_cell.length_a   1.000
_cell.length_b   1.000
_cell.length_c   1.000
_cell.angle_alpha   90.00
_cell.angle_beta   90.00
_cell.angle_gamma   90.00
#
_symmetry.space_group_name_H-M   'P 1'
#
loop_
_entity.id
_entity.type
_entity.pdbx_description
1 polymer ?
#
loop_
_entity_poly.entity_id
_entity_poly.type
_entity_poly.pdbx_seq_one_letter_code
_entity_poly.pdbx_strand_id
1 'polypeptide(L)'
;MMIRVENAVKNNSTALFTTFSTQNNYFNAINSHEETIMKSTYIGLALAACLSIASAPLLAEVVPAPEHPANISAPATSPTEHQEAAALHKKHAEHHKGMAVHHKSVAAEYGKAGHPELKKHHEAMAKHHEALAKEHEKAAENHEKMAKPK
;
A
#
# COMPACT_ATOMS: atom_id res chain seq x y z
N MET A 1 -27.02 -48.89 68.90
CA MET A 1 -25.93 -47.90 68.74
C MET A 1 -25.15 -48.10 67.43
N MET A 2 -24.89 -49.35 67.01
CA MET A 2 -24.09 -49.70 65.83
C MET A 2 -24.64 -49.19 64.47
N ILE A 3 -25.95 -49.27 64.23
CA ILE A 3 -26.59 -48.83 62.95
C ILE A 3 -26.41 -47.33 62.67
N ARG A 4 -26.34 -46.48 63.71
CA ARG A 4 -26.17 -45.02 63.52
C ARG A 4 -24.76 -44.65 63.04
N VAL A 5 -23.75 -45.44 63.42
CA VAL A 5 -22.36 -45.20 63.03
C VAL A 5 -22.13 -45.61 61.57
N GLU A 6 -22.67 -46.74 61.14
CA GLU A 6 -22.55 -47.20 59.75
C GLU A 6 -23.21 -46.25 58.75
N ASN A 7 -24.38 -45.71 59.10
CA ASN A 7 -25.07 -44.72 58.27
C ASN A 7 -24.29 -43.39 58.21
N ALA A 8 -23.67 -42.96 59.33
CA ALA A 8 -22.84 -41.77 59.34
C ALA A 8 -21.59 -41.94 58.46
N VAL A 9 -20.93 -43.10 58.50
CA VAL A 9 -19.75 -43.41 57.67
C VAL A 9 -20.11 -43.46 56.19
N LYS A 10 -21.22 -44.12 55.82
CA LYS A 10 -21.69 -44.17 54.41
C LYS A 10 -22.05 -42.78 53.89
N ASN A 11 -22.79 -42.00 54.67
CA ASN A 11 -23.18 -40.64 54.26
C ASN A 11 -21.97 -39.73 54.09
N ASN A 12 -20.98 -39.83 54.98
CA ASN A 12 -19.75 -39.05 54.89
C ASN A 12 -18.88 -39.49 53.68
N SER A 13 -18.82 -40.79 53.39
CA SER A 13 -18.10 -41.32 52.22
C SER A 13 -18.74 -40.86 50.91
N THR A 14 -20.08 -40.85 50.82
CA THR A 14 -20.79 -40.35 49.64
C THR A 14 -20.55 -38.85 49.45
N ALA A 15 -20.61 -38.06 50.54
CA ALA A 15 -20.35 -36.62 50.49
C ALA A 15 -18.93 -36.31 49.97
N LEU A 16 -17.91 -37.02 50.49
CA LEU A 16 -16.52 -36.86 50.04
C LEU A 16 -16.33 -37.21 48.57
N PHE A 17 -16.96 -38.29 48.09
CA PHE A 17 -16.89 -38.68 46.67
C PHE A 17 -17.55 -37.63 45.76
N THR A 18 -18.70 -37.08 46.16
CA THR A 18 -19.36 -36.00 45.42
C THR A 18 -18.49 -34.75 45.39
N THR A 19 -17.93 -34.32 46.52
CA THR A 19 -17.05 -33.15 46.57
C THR A 19 -15.81 -33.32 45.69
N PHE A 20 -15.17 -34.50 45.72
CA PHE A 20 -13.99 -34.77 44.88
C PHE A 20 -14.33 -34.77 43.39
N SER A 21 -15.45 -35.39 43.00
CA SER A 21 -15.92 -35.39 41.61
C SER A 21 -16.24 -33.98 41.11
N THR A 22 -16.91 -33.17 41.94
CA THR A 22 -17.19 -31.77 41.64
C THR A 22 -15.91 -30.95 41.48
N GLN A 23 -14.93 -31.10 42.37
CA GLN A 23 -13.64 -30.41 42.28
C GLN A 23 -12.87 -30.80 41.01
N ASN A 24 -12.86 -32.09 40.65
CA ASN A 24 -12.20 -32.57 39.43
C ASN A 24 -12.86 -32.01 38.16
N ASN A 25 -14.19 -31.87 38.15
CA ASN A 25 -14.91 -31.24 37.03
C ASN A 25 -14.59 -29.74 36.90
N TYR A 26 -14.48 -29.02 38.01
CA TYR A 26 -14.05 -27.61 37.98
C TYR A 26 -12.61 -27.46 37.45
N PHE A 27 -11.68 -28.32 37.86
CA PHE A 27 -10.30 -28.30 37.39
C PHE A 27 -10.20 -28.54 35.87
N ASN A 28 -10.94 -29.53 35.36
CA ASN A 28 -10.98 -29.83 33.92
C ASN A 28 -11.59 -28.67 33.10
N ALA A 29 -12.64 -28.02 33.63
CA ALA A 29 -13.26 -26.87 32.97
C ALA A 29 -12.30 -25.67 32.91
N ILE A 30 -11.52 -25.42 33.97
CA ILE A 30 -10.51 -24.36 34.01
C ILE A 30 -9.40 -24.63 32.98
N ASN A 31 -8.86 -25.84 32.94
CA ASN A 31 -7.81 -26.22 31.97
C ASN A 31 -8.30 -26.10 30.53
N SER A 32 -9.55 -26.52 30.25
CA SER A 32 -10.14 -26.39 28.92
C SER A 32 -10.34 -24.92 28.51
N HIS A 33 -10.67 -24.04 29.46
CA HIS A 33 -10.83 -22.61 29.22
C HIS A 33 -9.48 -21.92 28.98
N GLU A 34 -8.44 -22.27 29.73
CA GLU A 34 -7.07 -21.78 29.50
C GLU A 34 -6.52 -22.19 28.13
N GLU A 35 -6.70 -23.46 27.73
CA GLU A 35 -6.28 -23.94 26.41
C GLU A 35 -7.00 -23.22 25.27
N THR A 36 -8.28 -22.91 25.46
CA THR A 36 -9.08 -22.16 24.48
C THR A 36 -8.61 -20.70 24.38
N ILE A 37 -8.36 -20.04 25.52
CA ILE A 37 -7.80 -18.68 25.55
C ILE A 37 -6.45 -18.65 24.86
N MET A 38 -5.52 -19.56 25.18
CA MET A 38 -4.19 -19.60 24.56
C MET A 38 -4.26 -19.78 23.04
N LYS A 39 -5.12 -20.68 22.54
CA LYS A 39 -5.31 -20.90 21.10
C LYS A 39 -5.90 -19.66 20.41
N SER A 40 -6.90 -19.02 21.02
CA SER A 40 -7.51 -17.80 20.49
C SER A 40 -6.55 -16.61 20.48
N THR A 41 -5.72 -16.45 21.52
CA THR A 41 -4.67 -15.42 21.58
C THR A 41 -3.59 -15.65 20.52
N TYR A 42 -3.16 -16.91 20.33
CA TYR A 42 -2.15 -17.24 19.31
C TYR A 42 -2.66 -16.97 17.89
N ILE A 43 -3.92 -17.31 17.61
CA ILE A 43 -4.56 -17.01 16.31
C ILE A 43 -4.73 -15.50 16.12
N GLY A 44 -5.15 -14.76 17.15
CA GLY A 44 -5.26 -13.30 17.10
C GLY A 44 -3.92 -12.59 16.87
N LEU A 45 -2.86 -13.05 17.52
CA LEU A 45 -1.50 -12.51 17.36
C LEU A 45 -0.92 -12.85 15.98
N ALA A 46 -1.14 -14.07 15.48
CA ALA A 46 -0.73 -14.47 14.13
C ALA A 46 -1.46 -13.67 13.04
N LEU A 47 -2.76 -13.41 13.20
CA LEU A 47 -3.53 -12.55 12.28
C LEU A 47 -3.04 -11.10 12.29
N ALA A 48 -2.71 -10.54 13.47
CA ALA A 48 -2.15 -9.19 13.58
C ALA A 48 -0.75 -9.07 12.97
N ALA A 49 0.08 -10.11 13.08
CA ALA A 49 1.39 -10.18 12.42
C ALA A 49 1.27 -10.30 10.89
N CYS A 50 0.28 -11.04 10.37
CA CYS A 50 0.05 -11.14 8.92
C CYS A 50 -0.50 -9.85 8.31
N LEU A 51 -1.29 -9.07 9.05
CA LEU A 51 -1.88 -7.81 8.58
C LEU A 51 -0.92 -6.61 8.66
N SER A 52 0.20 -6.72 9.37
CA SER A 52 1.22 -5.67 9.47
C SER A 52 2.29 -5.72 8.36
N ILE A 53 2.25 -6.72 7.48
CA ILE A 53 3.17 -6.82 6.32
C ILE A 53 2.57 -6.16 5.06
N ALA A 54 1.27 -5.86 5.05
CA ALA A 54 0.68 -5.06 3.99
C ALA A 54 0.95 -3.58 4.26
N SER A 55 1.73 -2.97 3.38
CA SER A 55 2.09 -1.54 3.35
C SER A 55 3.11 -1.06 4.39
N ALA A 56 4.33 -1.58 4.29
CA ALA A 56 5.43 -0.62 4.35
C ALA A 56 5.16 0.41 3.24
N PRO A 57 5.02 1.73 3.54
CA PRO A 57 5.30 2.70 2.51
C PRO A 57 6.73 2.38 2.09
N LEU A 58 6.94 1.99 0.83
CA LEU A 58 8.27 1.95 0.27
C LEU A 58 8.83 3.34 0.55
N LEU A 59 9.74 3.47 1.53
CA LEU A 59 10.55 4.67 1.77
C LEU A 59 11.58 4.81 0.64
N ALA A 60 11.14 4.49 -0.57
CA ALA A 60 11.80 4.71 -1.81
C ALA A 60 11.52 6.17 -2.14
N GLU A 61 12.56 6.99 -2.12
CA GLU A 61 12.51 8.40 -2.49
C GLU A 61 12.24 8.52 -4.00
N VAL A 62 10.98 8.28 -4.38
CA VAL A 62 10.50 8.49 -5.72
C VAL A 62 10.28 9.99 -5.91
N VAL A 63 10.93 10.56 -6.93
CA VAL A 63 10.67 11.96 -7.31
C VAL A 63 9.17 12.10 -7.60
N PRO A 64 8.42 13.01 -6.96
CA PRO A 64 6.98 13.14 -7.21
C PRO A 64 6.67 13.44 -8.69
N ALA A 65 5.52 12.95 -9.17
CA ALA A 65 5.07 13.31 -10.50
C ALA A 65 4.75 14.83 -10.55
N PRO A 66 5.23 15.56 -11.57
CA PRO A 66 4.91 16.98 -11.74
C PRO A 66 3.43 17.20 -12.04
N GLU A 67 2.92 18.39 -11.67
CA GLU A 67 1.57 18.81 -12.01
C GLU A 67 1.36 18.92 -13.53
N HIS A 68 0.16 18.61 -14.00
CA HIS A 68 -0.17 18.66 -15.41
C HIS A 68 -0.47 20.10 -15.87
N PRO A 69 0.15 20.58 -16.96
CA PRO A 69 -0.12 21.91 -17.49
C PRO A 69 -1.54 22.02 -18.08
N ALA A 70 -1.99 23.26 -18.30
CA ALA A 70 -3.27 23.54 -18.96
C ALA A 70 -3.31 22.96 -20.39
N ASN A 71 -4.46 22.42 -20.80
CA ASN A 71 -4.62 21.80 -22.12
C ASN A 71 -4.57 22.82 -23.28
N ILE A 72 -4.09 22.39 -24.44
CA ILE A 72 -4.10 23.19 -25.68
C ILE A 72 -5.41 22.87 -26.41
N SER A 73 -6.39 23.78 -26.34
CA SER A 73 -7.77 23.49 -26.77
C SER A 73 -8.14 23.99 -28.16
N ALA A 74 -7.38 24.91 -28.76
CA ALA A 74 -7.69 25.47 -30.06
C ALA A 74 -6.42 25.77 -30.88
N PRO A 75 -6.47 25.62 -32.22
CA PRO A 75 -5.41 26.12 -33.09
C PRO A 75 -5.27 27.64 -32.96
N ALA A 76 -4.05 28.12 -32.77
CA ALA A 76 -3.75 29.54 -32.80
C ALA A 76 -3.86 30.11 -34.23
N THR A 77 -4.44 31.30 -34.35
CA THR A 77 -4.78 31.98 -35.61
C THR A 77 -4.17 33.39 -35.73
N SER A 78 -3.66 33.94 -34.63
CA SER A 78 -3.01 35.24 -34.59
C SER A 78 -1.57 35.14 -34.05
N PRO A 79 -0.71 36.15 -34.30
CA PRO A 79 0.64 36.17 -33.74
C PRO A 79 0.65 36.07 -32.21
N THR A 80 -0.26 36.75 -31.52
CA THR A 80 -0.39 36.70 -30.06
C THR A 80 -0.78 35.30 -29.59
N GLU A 81 -1.78 34.68 -30.23
CA GLU A 81 -2.18 33.30 -29.92
C GLU A 81 -1.04 32.30 -30.17
N HIS A 82 -0.20 32.54 -31.19
CA HIS A 82 0.99 31.74 -31.40
C HIS A 82 2.03 31.93 -30.28
N GLN A 83 2.21 33.13 -29.72
CA GLN A 83 3.11 33.32 -28.56
C GLN A 83 2.59 32.56 -27.32
N GLU A 84 1.29 32.63 -27.06
CA GLU A 84 0.65 31.92 -25.95
C GLU A 84 0.76 30.40 -26.13
N ALA A 85 0.48 29.89 -27.33
CA ALA A 85 0.65 28.48 -27.67
C ALA A 85 2.11 28.02 -27.49
N ALA A 86 3.09 28.83 -27.92
CA ALA A 86 4.50 28.52 -27.68
C ALA A 86 4.82 28.40 -26.19
N ALA A 87 4.35 29.33 -25.37
CA ALA A 87 4.56 29.29 -23.93
C ALA A 87 3.89 28.05 -23.28
N LEU A 88 2.68 27.68 -23.72
CA LEU A 88 2.02 26.46 -23.27
C LEU A 88 2.80 25.20 -23.68
N HIS A 89 3.29 25.13 -24.92
CA HIS A 89 4.11 24.01 -25.36
C HIS A 89 5.42 23.89 -24.55
N LYS A 90 6.08 25.00 -24.20
CA LYS A 90 7.26 24.95 -23.30
C LYS A 90 6.92 24.36 -21.93
N LYS A 91 5.79 24.75 -21.33
CA LYS A 91 5.33 24.17 -20.05
C LYS A 91 5.07 22.67 -20.16
N HIS A 92 4.50 22.20 -21.28
CA HIS A 92 4.32 20.76 -21.52
C HIS A 92 5.65 20.03 -21.71
N ALA A 93 6.62 20.65 -22.39
CA ALA A 93 7.96 20.07 -22.51
C ALA A 93 8.62 19.89 -21.13
N GLU A 94 8.54 20.90 -20.27
CA GLU A 94 9.04 20.84 -18.89
C GLU A 94 8.32 19.77 -18.06
N HIS A 95 6.98 19.71 -18.16
CA HIS A 95 6.18 18.67 -17.52
C HIS A 95 6.64 17.27 -17.94
N HIS A 96 6.81 17.02 -19.24
CA HIS A 96 7.25 15.72 -19.72
C HIS A 96 8.71 15.41 -19.36
N LYS A 97 9.61 16.40 -19.30
CA LYS A 97 10.95 16.20 -18.71
C LYS A 97 10.87 15.75 -17.25
N GLY A 98 10.00 16.39 -16.46
CA GLY A 98 9.75 16.00 -15.07
C GLY A 98 9.19 14.59 -14.95
N MET A 99 8.21 14.22 -15.79
CA MET A 99 7.67 12.86 -15.84
C MET A 99 8.73 11.82 -16.24
N ALA A 100 9.64 12.14 -17.15
CA ALA A 100 10.74 11.25 -17.49
C ALA A 100 11.68 11.00 -16.30
N VAL A 101 11.98 12.05 -15.51
CA VAL A 101 12.75 11.92 -14.26
C VAL A 101 11.99 11.07 -13.23
N HIS A 102 10.69 11.32 -13.05
CA HIS A 102 9.82 10.52 -12.17
C HIS A 102 9.89 9.03 -12.54
N HIS A 103 9.64 8.68 -13.81
CA HIS A 103 9.66 7.29 -14.25
C HIS A 103 11.05 6.64 -14.14
N LYS A 104 12.15 7.39 -14.36
CA LYS A 104 13.51 6.89 -14.10
C LYS A 104 13.74 6.57 -12.63
N SER A 105 13.26 7.44 -11.73
CA SER A 105 13.34 7.22 -10.29
C SER A 105 12.55 5.97 -9.88
N VAL A 106 11.30 5.82 -10.36
CA VAL A 106 10.50 4.60 -10.12
C VAL A 106 11.18 3.33 -10.68
N ALA A 107 11.75 3.41 -11.89
CA ALA A 107 12.47 2.29 -12.48
C ALA A 107 13.68 1.85 -11.64
N ALA A 108 14.41 2.81 -11.05
CA ALA A 108 15.53 2.51 -10.16
C ALA A 108 15.07 1.73 -8.92
N GLU A 109 13.93 2.11 -8.34
CA GLU A 109 13.35 1.46 -7.17
C GLU A 109 12.86 0.04 -7.48
N TYR A 110 12.17 -0.17 -8.60
CA TYR A 110 11.83 -1.52 -9.04
C TYR A 110 13.05 -2.37 -9.40
N GLY A 111 14.13 -1.74 -9.87
CA GLY A 111 15.42 -2.40 -10.06
C GLY A 111 16.01 -2.92 -8.76
N LYS A 112 15.99 -2.10 -7.69
CA LYS A 112 16.46 -2.48 -6.35
C LYS A 112 15.59 -3.56 -5.72
N ALA A 113 14.27 -3.50 -5.94
CA ALA A 113 13.30 -4.45 -5.41
C ALA A 113 13.22 -5.79 -6.16
N GLY A 114 14.00 -5.98 -7.23
CA GLY A 114 14.01 -7.25 -7.98
C GLY A 114 12.82 -7.45 -8.92
N HIS A 115 12.22 -6.37 -9.41
CA HIS A 115 11.09 -6.39 -10.36
C HIS A 115 11.52 -5.94 -11.77
N PRO A 116 12.19 -6.81 -12.58
CA PRO A 116 12.81 -6.41 -13.83
C PRO A 116 11.84 -5.95 -14.91
N GLU A 117 10.64 -6.54 -14.99
CA GLU A 117 9.63 -6.14 -15.99
C GLU A 117 9.00 -4.78 -15.66
N LEU A 118 8.78 -4.48 -14.37
CA LEU A 118 8.32 -3.16 -13.94
C LEU A 118 9.40 -2.09 -14.18
N LYS A 119 10.67 -2.41 -13.89
CA LYS A 119 11.80 -1.54 -14.25
C LYS A 119 11.78 -1.20 -15.74
N LYS A 120 11.73 -2.20 -16.63
CA LYS A 120 11.70 -2.00 -18.09
C LYS A 120 10.50 -1.16 -18.52
N HIS A 121 9.32 -1.41 -17.94
CA HIS A 121 8.12 -0.62 -18.22
C HIS A 121 8.33 0.87 -17.89
N HIS A 122 8.86 1.17 -16.70
CA HIS A 122 9.11 2.56 -16.31
C HIS A 122 10.26 3.21 -17.10
N GLU A 123 11.29 2.45 -17.50
CA GLU A 123 12.31 2.95 -18.44
C GLU A 123 11.73 3.29 -19.81
N ALA A 124 10.79 2.49 -20.32
CA ALA A 124 10.08 2.78 -21.57
C ALA A 124 9.20 4.02 -21.44
N MET A 125 8.46 4.18 -20.33
CA MET A 125 7.68 5.38 -20.03
C MET A 125 8.56 6.64 -19.96
N ALA A 126 9.75 6.55 -19.35
CA ALA A 126 10.68 7.66 -19.30
C ALA A 126 11.11 8.10 -20.71
N LYS A 127 11.48 7.15 -21.58
CA LYS A 127 11.85 7.43 -22.98
C LYS A 127 10.69 8.04 -23.78
N HIS A 128 9.47 7.56 -23.54
CA HIS A 128 8.27 8.12 -24.15
C HIS A 128 8.07 9.59 -23.76
N HIS A 129 8.20 9.91 -22.47
CA HIS A 129 8.11 11.30 -22.02
C HIS A 129 9.26 12.18 -22.52
N GLU A 130 10.48 11.66 -22.66
CA GLU A 130 11.57 12.39 -23.33
C GLU A 130 11.26 12.72 -24.79
N ALA A 131 10.60 11.81 -25.51
CA ALA A 131 10.16 12.05 -26.88
C ALA A 131 9.07 13.12 -26.93
N LEU A 132 8.04 13.02 -26.08
CA LEU A 132 7.00 14.05 -25.98
C LEU A 132 7.56 15.42 -25.62
N ALA A 133 8.54 15.50 -24.72
CA ALA A 133 9.18 16.76 -24.38
C ALA A 133 9.80 17.43 -25.62
N LYS A 134 10.50 16.66 -26.46
CA LYS A 134 11.09 17.17 -27.72
C LYS A 134 10.03 17.59 -28.74
N GLU A 135 8.91 16.87 -28.82
CA GLU A 135 7.80 17.24 -29.70
C GLU A 135 7.20 18.58 -29.28
N HIS A 136 7.00 18.79 -27.98
CA HIS A 136 6.51 20.04 -27.44
C HIS A 136 7.52 21.19 -27.60
N GLU A 137 8.83 20.95 -27.43
CA GLU A 137 9.87 21.96 -27.74
C GLU A 137 9.80 22.39 -29.21
N LYS A 138 9.73 21.43 -30.13
CA LYS A 138 9.63 21.70 -31.56
C LYS A 138 8.33 22.46 -31.91
N ALA A 139 7.21 22.09 -31.28
CA ALA A 139 5.95 22.79 -31.46
C ALA A 139 6.04 24.24 -30.95
N ALA A 140 6.69 24.47 -29.81
CA ALA A 140 6.95 25.82 -29.30
C ALA A 140 7.78 26.64 -30.29
N GLU A 141 8.88 26.10 -30.82
CA GLU A 141 9.71 26.77 -31.83
C GLU A 141 8.92 27.13 -33.10
N ASN A 142 8.03 26.24 -33.55
CA ASN A 142 7.19 26.50 -34.72
C ASN A 142 6.22 27.67 -34.46
N HIS A 143 5.59 27.68 -33.28
CA HIS A 143 4.71 28.77 -32.87
C HIS A 143 5.47 30.10 -32.72
N GLU A 144 6.67 30.11 -32.16
CA GLU A 144 7.52 31.30 -32.10
C GLU A 144 7.88 31.86 -33.48
N LYS A 145 8.07 30.99 -34.48
CA LYS A 145 8.30 31.42 -35.87
C LYS A 145 7.05 32.06 -36.46
N MET A 146 5.86 31.50 -36.21
CA MET A 146 4.59 32.04 -36.70
C MET A 146 4.16 33.33 -35.98
N ALA A 147 4.66 33.56 -34.77
CA ALA A 147 4.42 34.79 -34.01
C ALA A 147 5.25 36.00 -34.50
N LYS A 148 6.31 35.77 -35.29
CA LYS A 148 7.14 36.86 -35.81
C LYS A 148 6.49 37.45 -37.06
N PRO A 149 6.40 38.80 -37.18
CA PRO A 149 5.97 39.42 -38.42
C PRO A 149 6.92 39.03 -39.56
N LYS A 150 6.35 38.78 -40.76
CA LYS A 150 7.10 38.53 -42.00
C LYS A 150 7.75 39.81 -42.52
#